data_AF-A0A671PEP3-F1
#
_entry.id   AF-A0A671PEP3-F1
#
_cell.length_a   1.000
_cell.length_b   1.000
_cell.length_c   1.000
_cell.angle_alpha   90.00
_cell.angle_beta   90.00
_cell.angle_gamma   90.00
#
_symmetry.space_group_name_H-M   'P 1'
#
loop_
_entity.id
_entity.type
_entity.pdbx_description
1 polymer ?
#
loop_
_entity_poly.entity_id
_entity_poly.type
_entity_poly.pdbx_seq_one_letter_code
_entity_poly.pdbx_strand_id
1 'polypeptide(L)'
;MKCCCPSKTQSIHVASYRCVLTNKQQEVFERLARHCNKFAKLIPVSFVLGFYVTQAFQRWWGQYTSFPLPDNLMMVVSGNVHGTDERGRLLRRTLMRYANLSSVLILRSISTRVCKRFPTLEDIVEAGKNFASENVWEE
;
A
#
# COMPACT_ATOMS: atom_id res chain seq x y z
N MET A 1 3.53 -8.86 -37.25
CA MET A 1 2.99 -7.79 -36.37
C MET A 1 2.05 -8.44 -35.35
N LYS A 2 2.54 -8.73 -34.14
CA LYS A 2 1.74 -9.34 -33.07
C LYS A 2 1.01 -8.23 -32.33
N CYS A 3 -0.32 -8.19 -32.43
CA CYS A 3 -1.14 -7.41 -31.52
C CYS A 3 -1.01 -8.03 -30.12
N CYS A 4 -0.32 -7.35 -29.22
CA CYS A 4 -0.17 -7.74 -27.83
C CYS A 4 -1.44 -7.31 -27.05
N CYS A 5 -2.42 -8.22 -26.87
CA CYS A 5 -3.42 -8.16 -25.80
C CYS A 5 -4.10 -9.54 -25.67
N PRO A 6 -4.58 -9.93 -24.48
CA PRO A 6 -4.62 -11.31 -23.97
C PRO A 6 -5.47 -12.26 -24.82
N SER A 7 -5.02 -13.51 -24.87
CA SER A 7 -5.32 -14.55 -25.85
C SER A 7 -6.80 -14.93 -26.06
N LYS A 8 -7.73 -14.55 -25.18
CA LYS A 8 -9.15 -14.97 -25.31
C LYS A 8 -10.00 -14.02 -26.13
N THR A 9 -9.76 -12.71 -26.05
CA THR A 9 -10.56 -11.71 -26.76
C THR A 9 -10.25 -11.72 -28.26
N GLN A 10 -8.99 -11.92 -28.65
CA GLN A 10 -8.60 -12.04 -30.06
C GLN A 10 -9.25 -13.24 -30.75
N SER A 11 -9.42 -14.37 -30.06
CA SER A 11 -10.04 -15.57 -30.63
C SER A 11 -11.48 -15.35 -31.05
N ILE A 12 -12.26 -14.59 -30.27
CA ILE A 12 -13.66 -14.28 -30.60
C ILE A 12 -13.72 -13.36 -31.83
N HIS A 13 -12.95 -12.28 -31.86
CA HIS A 13 -12.95 -11.37 -33.03
C HIS A 13 -12.52 -12.07 -34.32
N VAL A 14 -11.54 -12.98 -34.24
CA VAL A 14 -11.07 -13.77 -35.40
C VAL A 14 -12.12 -14.79 -35.83
N ALA A 15 -12.81 -15.45 -34.89
CA ALA A 15 -13.90 -16.37 -35.19
C ALA A 15 -15.10 -15.65 -35.83
N SER A 16 -15.50 -14.49 -35.29
CA SER A 16 -16.57 -13.67 -35.88
C SER A 16 -16.21 -13.18 -37.29
N TYR A 17 -14.97 -12.74 -37.49
CA TYR A 17 -14.50 -12.30 -38.81
C TYR A 17 -14.51 -13.44 -39.85
N ARG A 18 -14.14 -14.67 -39.45
CA ARG A 18 -14.06 -15.83 -40.35
C ARG A 18 -15.39 -16.55 -40.60
N CYS A 19 -16.26 -16.65 -39.59
CA CYS A 19 -17.44 -17.51 -39.64
C CYS A 19 -18.76 -16.75 -39.83
N VAL A 20 -18.81 -15.44 -39.54
CA VAL A 20 -20.07 -14.68 -39.48
C VAL A 20 -20.09 -13.51 -40.47
N LEU A 21 -18.95 -12.89 -40.77
CA LEU A 21 -18.91 -11.70 -41.63
C LEU A 21 -18.89 -12.04 -43.14
N THR A 22 -19.72 -11.35 -43.91
CA THR A 22 -19.71 -11.39 -45.38
C THR A 22 -18.53 -10.59 -45.94
N ASN A 23 -18.10 -10.87 -47.18
CA ASN A 23 -16.95 -10.20 -47.84
C ASN A 23 -16.95 -8.66 -47.74
N LYS A 24 -18.12 -8.01 -47.92
CA LYS A 24 -18.24 -6.55 -47.78
C LYS A 24 -18.02 -6.05 -46.34
N GLN A 25 -18.43 -6.82 -45.34
CA GLN A 25 -18.24 -6.48 -43.92
C GLN A 25 -16.80 -6.72 -43.47
N GLN A 26 -16.14 -7.75 -44.01
CA GLN A 26 -14.72 -8.01 -43.76
C GLN A 26 -13.84 -6.84 -44.21
N GLU A 27 -14.13 -6.25 -45.37
CA GLU A 27 -13.39 -5.09 -45.87
C GLU A 27 -13.53 -3.86 -44.94
N VAL A 28 -14.72 -3.61 -44.41
CA VAL A 28 -14.96 -2.53 -43.44
C VAL A 28 -14.25 -2.81 -42.13
N PHE A 29 -14.27 -4.06 -41.65
CA PHE A 29 -13.54 -4.47 -40.45
C PHE A 29 -12.03 -4.30 -40.59
N GLU A 30 -11.45 -4.60 -41.75
CA GLU A 30 -10.03 -4.39 -42.03
C GLU A 30 -9.65 -2.91 -42.08
N ARG A 31 -10.51 -2.05 -42.62
CA ARG A 31 -10.31 -0.59 -42.58
C ARG A 31 -10.32 -0.09 -41.13
N LEU A 32 -11.26 -0.58 -40.31
CA LEU A 32 -11.34 -0.24 -38.88
C LEU A 32 -10.12 -0.74 -38.09
N ALA A 33 -9.70 -1.99 -38.29
CA ALA A 33 -8.53 -2.56 -37.61
C ALA A 33 -7.25 -1.79 -37.96
N ARG A 34 -7.06 -1.41 -39.22
CA ARG A 34 -5.95 -0.55 -39.66
C ARG A 34 -6.00 0.83 -39.01
N HIS A 35 -7.20 1.42 -38.89
CA HIS A 35 -7.41 2.69 -38.21
C HIS A 35 -7.01 2.57 -36.73
N CYS A 36 -7.55 1.61 -35.98
CA CYS A 36 -7.21 1.38 -34.56
C CYS A 36 -5.72 1.12 -34.34
N ASN A 37 -5.05 0.36 -35.23
CA ASN A 37 -3.61 0.10 -35.15
C ASN A 37 -2.77 1.38 -35.33
N LYS A 38 -3.28 2.37 -36.07
CA LYS A 38 -2.64 3.69 -36.20
C LYS A 38 -2.73 4.49 -34.89
N PHE A 39 -3.87 4.43 -34.19
CA PHE A 39 -4.04 5.10 -32.88
C PHE A 39 -3.32 4.40 -31.73
N ALA A 40 -3.21 3.07 -31.76
CA ALA A 40 -2.49 2.31 -30.75
C ALA A 40 -1.00 2.69 -30.64
N LYS A 41 -0.42 3.24 -31.71
CA LYS A 41 0.97 3.73 -31.75
C LYS A 41 1.10 5.21 -31.39
N LEU A 42 0.00 5.95 -31.33
CA LEU A 42 0.00 7.41 -31.13
C LEU A 42 0.27 7.81 -29.68
N ILE A 43 -0.11 6.94 -28.73
CA ILE A 43 0.10 7.17 -27.30
C ILE A 43 1.18 6.19 -26.83
N PRO A 44 2.41 6.66 -26.53
CA PRO A 44 3.42 5.80 -25.91
C PRO A 44 2.99 5.50 -24.48
N VAL A 45 2.20 4.44 -24.30
CA VAL A 45 1.71 3.98 -22.99
C VAL A 45 2.87 3.80 -22.01
N SER A 46 4.03 3.39 -22.50
CA SER A 46 5.26 3.27 -21.72
C SER A 46 5.70 4.58 -21.05
N PHE A 47 5.48 5.73 -21.69
CA PHE A 47 5.83 7.03 -21.11
C PHE A 47 4.90 7.40 -19.95
N VAL A 48 3.58 7.29 -20.16
CA VAL A 48 2.58 7.56 -19.13
C VAL A 48 2.71 6.59 -17.96
N LEU A 49 2.95 5.31 -18.27
CA LEU A 49 3.20 4.28 -17.27
C LEU A 49 4.48 4.56 -16.48
N GLY A 50 5.56 5.01 -17.14
CA GLY A 50 6.79 5.41 -16.48
C GLY A 50 6.58 6.57 -15.49
N PHE A 51 5.82 7.59 -15.89
CA PHE A 51 5.46 8.69 -14.99
C PHE A 51 4.59 8.20 -13.82
N TYR A 52 3.56 7.40 -14.11
CA TYR A 52 2.66 6.84 -13.10
C TYR A 52 3.41 5.99 -12.06
N VAL A 53 4.26 5.06 -12.51
CA VAL A 53 5.04 4.19 -11.61
C VAL A 53 6.01 5.01 -10.77
N THR A 54 6.67 6.01 -11.36
CA THR A 54 7.57 6.89 -10.62
C THR A 54 6.83 7.65 -9.52
N GLN A 55 5.67 8.23 -9.84
CA GLN A 55 4.85 8.94 -8.85
C GLN A 55 4.30 8.00 -7.77
N ALA A 56 3.84 6.81 -8.15
CA ALA A 56 3.36 5.80 -7.20
C ALA A 56 4.48 5.37 -6.24
N PHE A 57 5.69 5.15 -6.77
CA PHE A 57 6.86 4.82 -5.96
C PHE A 57 7.23 5.95 -4.99
N GLN A 58 7.25 7.21 -5.44
CA GLN A 58 7.54 8.35 -4.57
C GLN A 58 6.54 8.47 -3.42
N ARG A 59 5.24 8.26 -3.69
CA ARG A 59 4.19 8.27 -2.66
C ARG A 59 4.30 7.09 -1.70
N TRP A 60 4.63 5.90 -2.20
CA TRP A 60 4.84 4.72 -1.36
C TRP A 60 6.08 4.90 -0.47
N TRP A 61 7.19 5.36 -1.04
CA TRP A 61 8.42 5.62 -0.31
C TRP A 61 8.23 6.72 0.73
N GLY A 62 7.52 7.80 0.38
CA GLY A 62 7.17 8.85 1.33
C GLY A 62 6.31 8.35 2.49
N GLN A 63 5.37 7.42 2.25
CA GLN A 63 4.62 6.77 3.33
C GLN A 63 5.52 5.90 4.21
N TYR A 64 6.47 5.17 3.61
CA TYR A 64 7.41 4.31 4.32
C TYR A 64 8.35 5.12 5.22
N THR A 65 8.91 6.22 4.72
CA THR A 65 9.83 7.08 5.50
C THR A 65 9.12 7.94 6.55
N SER A 66 7.83 8.23 6.35
CA SER A 66 7.03 8.98 7.33
C SER A 66 6.59 8.13 8.52
N PHE A 67 6.83 6.82 8.51
CA PHE A 67 6.48 5.95 9.62
C PHE A 67 7.32 6.34 10.85
N PRO A 68 6.69 6.78 11.97
CA PRO A 68 7.43 7.23 13.14
C PRO A 68 8.01 5.99 13.86
N LEU A 69 9.24 5.64 13.52
CA LEU A 69 10.01 4.67 14.28
C LEU A 69 10.31 5.26 15.66
N PRO A 70 10.06 4.51 16.75
CA PRO A 70 10.25 5.01 18.11
C PRO A 70 11.72 5.30 18.45
N ASP A 71 12.67 4.84 17.64
CA ASP A 71 14.12 4.91 17.92
C ASP A 71 14.63 6.35 18.10
N ASN A 72 14.24 7.26 17.20
CA ASN A 72 14.63 8.67 17.31
C ASN A 72 14.06 9.32 18.57
N LEU A 73 12.79 9.03 18.88
CA LEU A 73 12.14 9.54 20.07
C LEU A 73 12.78 8.96 21.34
N MET A 74 13.11 7.66 21.33
CA MET A 74 13.76 6.98 22.45
C MET A 74 15.12 7.62 22.78
N MET A 75 15.91 7.96 21.76
CA MET A 75 17.18 8.64 21.94
C MET A 75 17.01 10.00 22.63
N VAL A 76 16.03 10.79 22.19
CA VAL A 76 15.73 12.11 22.79
C VAL A 76 15.22 11.94 24.22
N VAL A 77 14.29 11.02 24.47
CA VAL A 77 13.74 10.76 25.80
C VAL A 77 14.85 10.28 26.75
N SER A 78 15.73 9.39 26.31
CA SER A 78 16.84 8.88 27.12
C SER A 78 17.87 9.96 27.46
N GLY A 79 18.14 10.89 26.54
CA GLY A 79 19.11 11.97 26.76
C GLY A 79 18.57 13.15 27.58
N ASN A 80 17.25 13.37 27.59
CA ASN A 80 16.66 14.54 28.25
C ASN A 80 15.95 14.20 29.57
N VAL A 81 15.44 12.97 29.74
CA VAL A 81 14.76 12.54 30.97
C VAL A 81 15.76 11.91 31.93
N HIS A 82 16.33 12.77 32.77
CA HIS A 82 17.29 12.41 33.82
C HIS A 82 16.59 11.83 35.06
N GLY A 83 17.34 11.04 35.84
CA GLY A 83 16.84 10.40 37.06
C GLY A 83 16.98 8.88 37.00
N THR A 84 17.82 8.34 37.87
CA THR A 84 17.96 6.90 38.14
C THR A 84 16.86 6.37 39.06
N ASP A 85 16.09 7.28 39.66
CA ASP A 85 15.00 6.96 40.57
C ASP A 85 13.84 6.30 39.82
N GLU A 86 13.00 5.58 40.57
CA GLU A 86 11.83 4.89 40.02
C GLU A 86 10.90 5.83 39.23
N ARG A 87 10.76 7.07 39.70
CA ARG A 87 9.99 8.11 39.00
C ARG A 87 10.54 8.41 37.61
N GLY A 88 11.87 8.50 37.46
CA GLY A 88 12.53 8.71 36.17
C GLY A 88 12.36 7.52 35.24
N ARG A 89 12.49 6.29 35.79
CA ARG A 89 12.23 5.03 35.06
C ARG A 89 10.80 4.98 34.53
N LEU A 90 9.81 5.26 35.38
CA LEU A 90 8.39 5.29 35.02
C LEU A 90 8.08 6.36 33.96
N LEU A 91 8.68 7.55 34.07
CA LEU A 91 8.47 8.62 33.10
C LEU A 91 8.97 8.23 31.70
N ARG A 92 10.19 7.70 31.58
CA ARG A 92 10.74 7.22 30.29
C ARG A 92 9.87 6.12 29.68
N ARG A 93 9.45 5.13 30.47
CA ARG A 93 8.57 4.04 30.01
C ARG A 93 7.20 4.56 29.56
N THR A 94 6.62 5.51 30.30
CA THR A 94 5.30 6.07 29.99
C THR A 94 5.31 6.89 28.71
N LEU A 95 6.35 7.71 28.49
CA LEU A 95 6.50 8.49 27.26
C LEU A 95 6.61 7.58 26.02
N MET A 96 7.42 6.51 26.11
CA MET A 96 7.55 5.55 25.01
C MET A 96 6.26 4.76 24.77
N ARG A 97 5.52 4.39 25.84
CA ARG A 97 4.22 3.74 25.71
C ARG A 97 3.20 4.62 24.99
N TYR A 98 3.15 5.92 25.29
CA TYR A 98 2.25 6.85 24.60
C TYR A 98 2.61 7.03 23.12
N ALA A 99 3.90 7.08 22.79
CA ALA A 99 4.34 7.12 21.40
C ALA A 99 4.00 5.83 20.63
N ASN A 100 4.20 4.67 21.25
CA ASN A 100 3.82 3.39 20.64
C ASN A 100 2.30 3.28 20.46
N LEU A 101 1.52 3.77 21.43
CA LEU A 101 0.06 3.80 21.34
C LEU A 101 -0.41 4.70 20.19
N SER A 102 0.17 5.90 20.01
CA SER A 102 -0.21 6.79 18.90
C SER A 102 0.11 6.16 17.54
N SER A 103 1.26 5.50 17.40
CA SER A 103 1.62 4.74 16.19
C SER A 103 0.63 3.61 15.89
N VAL A 104 0.19 2.86 16.90
CA VAL A 104 -0.83 1.79 16.73
C VAL A 104 -2.18 2.37 16.30
N LEU A 105 -2.61 3.49 16.88
CA LEU A 105 -3.88 4.14 16.53
C LEU A 105 -3.88 4.66 15.08
N ILE A 106 -2.78 5.27 14.64
CA ILE A 106 -2.62 5.71 13.25
C ILE A 106 -2.56 4.50 12.31
N LEU A 107 -1.79 3.47 12.65
CA LEU A 107 -1.72 2.24 11.85
C LEU A 107 -3.07 1.55 11.73
N ARG A 108 -3.89 1.57 12.79
CA ARG A 108 -5.25 1.02 12.75
C ARG A 108 -6.14 1.76 11.75
N SER A 109 -5.98 3.06 11.57
CA SER A 109 -6.82 3.85 10.64
C SER A 109 -6.42 3.68 9.16
N ILE A 110 -5.14 3.41 8.88
CA ILE A 110 -4.62 3.29 7.51
C ILE A 110 -4.41 1.85 7.05
N SER A 111 -4.11 0.91 7.96
CA SER A 111 -3.77 -0.47 7.65
C SER A 111 -4.92 -1.41 7.98
N THR A 112 -5.44 -2.09 6.95
CA THR A 112 -6.47 -3.11 7.10
C THR A 112 -6.02 -4.28 7.98
N ARG A 113 -4.72 -4.60 8.01
CA ARG A 113 -4.19 -5.66 8.87
C ARG A 113 -4.26 -5.29 10.35
N VAL A 114 -3.89 -4.05 10.69
CA VAL A 114 -3.91 -3.58 12.08
C VAL A 114 -5.35 -3.36 12.54
N CYS A 115 -6.22 -2.86 11.66
CA CYS A 115 -7.67 -2.79 11.92
C CYS A 115 -8.29 -4.17 12.21
N LYS A 116 -7.89 -5.22 11.46
CA LYS A 116 -8.34 -6.59 11.73
C LYS A 116 -7.77 -7.17 13.04
N ARG A 117 -6.55 -6.77 13.43
CA ARG A 117 -5.91 -7.22 14.67
C ARG A 117 -6.50 -6.53 15.90
N PHE A 118 -6.86 -5.26 15.77
CA PHE A 118 -7.50 -4.47 16.83
C PHE A 118 -8.80 -3.82 16.31
N PRO A 119 -9.89 -4.60 16.18
CA PRO A 119 -11.15 -4.08 15.67
C PRO A 119 -11.77 -2.99 16.55
N THR A 120 -11.63 -3.09 17.87
CA THR A 120 -12.15 -2.11 18.84
C THR A 120 -11.02 -1.43 19.62
N LEU A 121 -11.33 -0.32 20.28
CA LEU A 121 -10.38 0.32 21.21
C LEU A 121 -10.15 -0.55 22.45
N GLU A 122 -11.15 -1.36 22.85
CA GLU A 122 -11.04 -2.30 23.97
C GLU A 122 -9.97 -3.35 23.71
N ASP A 123 -9.85 -3.85 22.47
CA ASP A 123 -8.80 -4.80 22.08
C ASP A 123 -7.39 -4.22 22.26
N ILE A 124 -7.23 -2.91 22.04
CA ILE A 124 -5.95 -2.21 22.23
C ILE A 124 -5.65 -2.07 23.73
N VAL A 125 -6.65 -1.68 24.52
CA VAL A 125 -6.53 -1.56 25.97
C VAL A 125 -6.18 -2.91 26.59
N GLU A 126 -6.84 -3.99 26.15
CA GLU A 126 -6.62 -5.34 26.63
C GLU A 126 -5.23 -5.85 26.25
N ALA A 127 -4.77 -5.61 25.02
CA ALA A 127 -3.40 -5.92 24.63
C ALA A 127 -2.36 -5.15 25.46
N GLY A 128 -2.64 -3.89 25.79
CA GLY A 128 -1.78 -3.08 26.66
C GLY A 128 -1.73 -3.59 28.10
N LYS A 129 -2.87 -4.07 28.64
CA LYS A 129 -2.94 -4.69 29.97
C LYS A 129 -2.17 -6.00 30.03
N ASN A 130 -2.37 -6.89 29.06
CA ASN A 130 -1.66 -8.17 28.96
C ASN A 130 -0.14 -7.96 28.89
N PHE A 131 0.30 -6.99 28.09
CA PHE A 131 1.72 -6.64 28.00
C PHE A 131 2.26 -6.00 29.29
N ALA A 132 1.42 -5.26 30.03
CA ALA A 132 1.81 -4.72 31.33
C ALA A 132 1.89 -5.80 32.41
N SER A 133 0.95 -6.76 32.44
CA SER A 133 0.92 -7.84 33.43
C SER A 133 2.01 -8.89 33.21
N GLU A 134 2.37 -9.20 31.96
CA GLU A 134 3.44 -10.17 31.65
C GLU A 134 4.81 -9.71 32.15
N ASN A 135 5.06 -8.40 32.15
CA ASN A 135 6.29 -7.79 32.69
C ASN A 135 6.27 -7.56 34.21
N VAL A 136 5.20 -7.97 34.93
CA VAL A 136 5.10 -7.86 36.40
C VAL A 136 5.50 -9.17 37.09
N TRP A 137 5.62 -10.28 36.35
CA TRP A 137 6.02 -11.58 36.91
C TRP A 137 7.52 -11.90 36.77
N GLU A 138 8.32 -11.00 36.20
CA GLU A 138 9.79 -11.11 36.05
C GLU A 138 10.59 -10.07 36.88
N GLU A 139 9.99 -9.52 37.93
CA GLU A 139 10.72 -8.92 39.08
C GLU A 139 10.53 -9.82 40.32
#